data_AF-A0A943KIX6-F1
#
_entry.id   AF-A0A943KIX6-F1
#
_cell.length_a   1.000
_cell.length_b   1.000
_cell.length_c   1.000
_cell.angle_alpha   90.00
_cell.angle_beta   90.00
_cell.angle_gamma   90.00
#
_symmetry.space_group_name_H-M   'P 1'
#
loop_
_entity.id
_entity.type
_entity.pdbx_description
1 polymer ?
#
loop_
_entity_poly.entity_id
_entity_poly.type
_entity_poly.pdbx_seq_one_letter_code
_entity_poly.pdbx_strand_id
1 'polypeptide(L)'
;MNRYNLKKQIYPLFAILSFIIILPIGMVFSSNSWMWLFVLAYWLLFLAFGYWRACLSCLTGMAFLIIMVSGVTVLMTKDWKACELSALRCAMISIATIPLMGMSYTKLGKNLDTLRAPRSMSLAIMILFAFIPILMTERSRIMKAYKVRGGNPHVPFAFFKNMIVPFLVRTISISDTLALSVETRGFDLKSKPKEIYEPVIPKLYDWIYITSLILVSGAIIGVGIWLKTL
;
A
#
# COMPACT_ATOMS: atom_id res chain seq x y z
N MET A 1 14.96 -2.99 -5.13
CA MET A 1 15.05 -4.45 -4.87
C MET A 1 13.65 -4.95 -4.49
N ASN A 2 12.88 -5.42 -5.48
CA ASN A 2 11.44 -5.68 -5.37
C ASN A 2 11.19 -7.09 -4.79
N ARG A 3 11.10 -7.22 -3.45
CA ARG A 3 10.99 -8.53 -2.77
C ARG A 3 9.64 -9.25 -2.98
N TYR A 4 8.65 -8.59 -3.58
CA TYR A 4 7.33 -9.15 -3.87
C TYR A 4 7.00 -9.07 -5.36
N ASN A 5 7.86 -9.63 -6.23
CA ASN A 5 7.51 -9.85 -7.63
C ASN A 5 6.43 -10.94 -7.74
N LEU A 6 5.17 -10.55 -7.53
CA LEU A 6 4.01 -11.34 -7.91
C LEU A 6 4.04 -11.51 -9.43
N LYS A 7 3.99 -12.76 -9.89
CA LYS A 7 3.96 -13.14 -11.32
C LYS A 7 2.71 -12.59 -12.02
N LYS A 8 1.65 -12.28 -11.26
CA LYS A 8 0.42 -11.60 -11.67
C LYS A 8 0.14 -10.45 -10.71
N GLN A 9 0.36 -9.22 -11.17
CA GLN A 9 0.06 -8.01 -10.40
C GLN A 9 -1.30 -7.47 -10.85
N ILE A 10 -2.19 -7.26 -9.89
CA ILE A 10 -3.53 -6.71 -10.14
C ILE A 10 -3.44 -5.26 -10.58
N TYR A 11 -4.44 -4.83 -11.35
CA TYR A 11 -4.65 -3.42 -11.68
C TYR A 11 -4.65 -2.54 -10.41
N PRO A 12 -3.74 -1.57 -10.26
CA PRO A 12 -3.53 -0.86 -9.00
C PRO A 12 -4.76 -0.10 -8.49
N LEU A 13 -5.62 0.38 -9.39
CA LEU A 13 -6.87 1.02 -9.00
C LEU A 13 -7.81 0.03 -8.28
N PHE A 14 -7.83 -1.23 -8.71
CA PHE A 14 -8.67 -2.27 -8.13
C PHE A 14 -8.17 -2.69 -6.75
N ALA A 15 -6.85 -2.67 -6.53
CA ALA A 15 -6.28 -2.84 -5.20
C ALA A 15 -6.69 -1.71 -4.25
N ILE A 16 -6.68 -0.45 -4.69
CA ILE A 16 -7.16 0.67 -3.87
C ILE A 16 -8.67 0.54 -3.60
N LEU A 17 -9.47 0.20 -4.61
CA LEU A 17 -10.91 -0.03 -4.45
C LEU A 17 -11.20 -1.15 -3.45
N SER A 18 -10.44 -2.26 -3.50
CA SER A 18 -10.61 -3.36 -2.55
C SER A 18 -10.42 -2.92 -1.09
N PHE A 19 -9.44 -2.06 -0.82
CA PHE A 19 -9.23 -1.48 0.51
C PHE A 19 -10.38 -0.57 0.94
N ILE A 20 -10.84 0.30 0.03
CA ILE A 20 -11.97 1.21 0.27
C ILE A 20 -13.27 0.44 0.51
N ILE A 21 -13.45 -0.75 -0.09
CA ILE A 21 -14.63 -1.58 0.12
C ILE A 21 -14.53 -2.37 1.43
N ILE A 22 -13.40 -3.03 1.69
CA ILE A 22 -13.27 -3.95 2.82
C ILE A 22 -13.24 -3.20 4.16
N LEU A 23 -12.57 -2.04 4.24
CA LEU A 23 -12.36 -1.33 5.50
C LEU A 23 -13.69 -0.85 6.13
N PRO A 24 -14.58 -0.12 5.43
CA PRO A 24 -15.84 0.34 6.00
C PRO A 24 -16.77 -0.83 6.36
N ILE A 25 -16.81 -1.86 5.52
CA ILE A 25 -17.64 -3.06 5.78
C ILE A 25 -17.17 -3.77 7.05
N GLY A 26 -15.85 -3.93 7.22
CA GLY A 26 -15.27 -4.52 8.42
C GLY A 26 -15.53 -3.70 9.69
N MET A 27 -15.57 -2.36 9.57
CA MET A 27 -15.84 -1.49 10.72
C MET A 27 -17.32 -1.47 11.12
N VAL A 28 -18.23 -1.32 10.15
CA VAL A 28 -19.67 -1.12 10.41
C VAL A 28 -20.33 -2.41 10.93
N PHE A 29 -19.97 -3.56 10.35
CA PHE A 29 -20.72 -4.78 10.64
C PHE A 29 -20.28 -5.50 11.91
N SER A 30 -19.14 -5.13 12.52
CA SER A 30 -18.53 -5.72 13.72
C SER A 30 -19.42 -5.66 14.97
N SER A 31 -20.54 -6.38 14.95
CA SER A 31 -21.54 -6.45 16.02
C SER A 31 -21.67 -7.85 16.61
N ASN A 32 -21.29 -8.89 15.86
CA ASN A 32 -21.53 -10.29 16.22
C ASN A 32 -20.26 -11.14 16.09
N SER A 33 -20.08 -12.11 17.00
CA SER A 33 -18.96 -13.06 17.03
C SER A 33 -18.86 -13.92 15.75
N TRP A 34 -19.98 -14.18 15.06
CA TRP A 34 -20.03 -14.96 13.82
C TRP A 34 -19.23 -14.35 12.65
N MET A 35 -18.82 -13.09 12.76
CA MET A 35 -18.10 -12.39 11.71
C MET A 35 -16.65 -12.82 11.51
N TRP A 36 -16.09 -13.63 12.42
CA TRP A 36 -14.80 -14.29 12.19
C TRP A 36 -14.81 -15.14 10.92
N LEU A 37 -15.96 -15.73 10.55
CA LEU A 37 -16.10 -16.47 9.28
C LEU A 37 -15.86 -15.58 8.06
N PHE A 38 -16.22 -14.29 8.12
CA PHE A 38 -16.00 -13.35 7.02
C PHE A 38 -14.56 -12.89 6.89
N VAL A 39 -13.86 -12.72 8.01
CA VAL A 39 -12.39 -12.52 8.04
C VAL A 39 -11.73 -13.69 7.31
N LEU A 40 -12.10 -14.92 7.67
CA LEU A 40 -11.57 -16.14 7.07
C LEU A 40 -11.93 -16.24 5.58
N ALA A 41 -13.14 -15.87 5.17
CA ALA A 41 -13.57 -15.85 3.77
C ALA A 41 -12.72 -14.89 2.91
N TYR A 42 -12.47 -13.66 3.37
CA TYR A 42 -11.58 -12.73 2.67
C TYR A 42 -10.14 -13.23 2.61
N TRP A 43 -9.67 -13.85 3.68
CA TRP A 43 -8.33 -14.43 3.75
C TRP A 43 -8.15 -15.56 2.73
N LEU A 44 -9.14 -16.47 2.63
CA LEU A 44 -9.17 -17.54 1.63
C LEU A 44 -9.29 -17.00 0.20
N LEU A 45 -10.10 -15.96 -0.01
CA LEU A 45 -10.22 -15.31 -1.32
C LEU A 45 -8.86 -14.79 -1.79
N PHE A 46 -8.12 -14.07 -0.93
CA PHE A 46 -6.79 -13.58 -1.29
C PHE A 46 -5.77 -14.70 -1.52
N LEU A 47 -5.91 -15.81 -0.79
CA LEU A 47 -5.09 -17.00 -0.99
C LEU A 47 -5.34 -17.64 -2.36
N ALA A 48 -6.61 -17.72 -2.79
CA ALA A 48 -7.01 -18.22 -4.11
C ALA A 48 -6.46 -17.38 -5.28
N PHE A 49 -6.36 -16.05 -5.11
CA PHE A 49 -5.74 -15.15 -6.08
C PHE A 49 -4.20 -15.13 -6.02
N GLY A 50 -3.58 -16.04 -5.27
CA GLY A 50 -2.12 -16.24 -5.27
C GLY A 50 -1.35 -15.28 -4.37
N TYR A 51 -2.01 -14.58 -3.44
CA TYR A 51 -1.36 -13.68 -2.47
C TYR A 51 -0.72 -14.40 -1.28
N TRP A 52 -0.32 -15.67 -1.41
CA TRP A 52 0.20 -16.50 -0.30
C TRP A 52 1.27 -15.81 0.56
N ARG A 53 2.27 -15.15 -0.07
CA ARG A 53 3.35 -14.47 0.67
C ARG A 53 2.90 -13.21 1.40
N ALA A 54 2.01 -12.43 0.80
CA ALA A 54 1.44 -11.24 1.42
C ALA A 54 0.51 -11.64 2.57
N CYS A 55 -0.26 -12.71 2.38
CA CYS A 55 -1.16 -13.30 3.36
C CYS A 55 -0.41 -13.79 4.62
N LEU A 56 0.69 -14.53 4.43
CA LEU A 56 1.57 -14.96 5.54
C LEU A 56 2.26 -13.79 6.25
N SER A 57 2.73 -12.80 5.49
CA SER A 57 3.36 -11.60 6.07
C SER A 57 2.34 -10.74 6.82
N CYS A 58 1.07 -10.76 6.39
CA CYS A 58 -0.01 -10.07 7.07
C CYS A 58 -0.40 -10.79 8.37
N LEU A 59 -0.27 -12.12 8.45
CA LEU A 59 -0.60 -12.89 9.65
C LEU A 59 0.19 -12.42 10.88
N THR A 60 1.48 -12.09 10.71
CA THR A 60 2.32 -11.59 11.80
C THR A 60 1.90 -10.18 12.23
N GLY A 61 1.60 -9.29 11.28
CA GLY A 61 1.08 -7.95 11.56
C GLY A 61 -0.30 -7.98 12.22
N MET A 62 -1.17 -8.90 11.78
CA MET A 62 -2.50 -9.13 12.34
C MET A 62 -2.40 -9.60 13.79
N ALA A 63 -1.58 -10.60 14.08
CA ALA A 63 -1.37 -11.09 15.44
C ALA A 63 -0.87 -9.98 16.37
N PHE A 64 0.10 -9.17 15.92
CA PHE A 64 0.61 -8.04 16.70
C PHE A 64 -0.48 -7.01 17.01
N LEU A 65 -1.25 -6.59 16.00
CA LEU A 65 -2.33 -5.61 16.18
C LEU A 65 -3.46 -6.12 17.06
N ILE A 66 -3.86 -7.39 16.89
CA ILE A 66 -4.89 -8.01 17.73
C ILE A 66 -4.44 -8.01 19.18
N ILE A 67 -3.24 -8.53 19.48
CA ILE A 67 -2.73 -8.61 20.86
C ILE A 67 -2.63 -7.22 21.50
N MET A 68 -2.09 -6.25 20.76
CA MET A 68 -1.90 -4.89 21.28
C MET A 68 -3.24 -4.22 21.59
N VAL A 69 -4.19 -4.24 20.64
CA VAL A 69 -5.46 -3.52 20.79
C VAL A 69 -6.42 -4.29 21.69
N SER A 70 -6.56 -5.60 21.51
CA SER A 70 -7.43 -6.42 22.36
C SER A 70 -6.94 -6.44 23.81
N GLY A 71 -5.63 -6.51 24.02
CA GLY A 71 -5.00 -6.42 25.35
C GLY A 71 -5.33 -5.11 26.06
N VAL A 72 -5.24 -3.97 25.38
CA VAL A 72 -5.65 -2.68 25.94
C VAL A 72 -7.16 -2.66 26.25
N THR A 73 -8.01 -3.23 25.40
CA THR A 73 -9.45 -3.25 25.65
C THR A 73 -9.87 -4.13 26.83
N VAL A 74 -9.17 -5.25 27.08
CA VAL A 74 -9.43 -6.10 28.26
C VAL A 74 -9.08 -5.35 29.55
N LEU A 75 -7.96 -4.62 29.54
CA LEU A 75 -7.53 -3.84 30.70
C LEU A 75 -8.51 -2.70 31.05
N MET A 76 -9.12 -2.09 30.04
CA MET A 76 -10.03 -0.95 30.22
C MET A 76 -11.46 -1.38 30.55
N THR A 77 -12.04 -2.28 29.75
CA THR A 77 -13.48 -2.58 29.78
C THR A 77 -13.80 -3.81 30.62
N LYS A 78 -12.85 -4.73 30.84
CA LYS A 78 -13.03 -6.04 31.52
C LYS A 78 -14.12 -6.95 30.93
N ASP A 79 -14.72 -6.57 29.81
CA ASP A 79 -15.72 -7.36 29.09
C ASP A 79 -15.09 -8.19 27.97
N TRP A 80 -15.33 -9.51 28.02
CA TRP A 80 -14.84 -10.46 27.03
C TRP A 80 -15.45 -10.25 25.63
N LYS A 81 -16.72 -9.81 25.56
CA LYS A 81 -17.38 -9.52 24.29
C LYS A 81 -16.74 -8.32 23.58
N ALA A 82 -16.43 -7.25 24.32
CA ALA A 82 -15.78 -6.07 23.75
C ALA A 82 -14.37 -6.38 23.20
N CYS A 83 -13.65 -7.29 23.86
CA CYS A 83 -12.34 -7.80 23.41
C CYS A 83 -12.45 -8.56 22.07
N GLU A 84 -13.47 -9.40 21.91
CA GLU A 84 -13.67 -10.13 20.66
C GLU A 84 -14.00 -9.18 19.50
N LEU A 85 -14.86 -8.18 19.73
CA LEU A 85 -15.19 -7.16 18.72
C LEU A 85 -13.99 -6.30 18.34
N SER A 86 -13.12 -5.93 19.29
CA SER A 86 -11.91 -5.15 18.99
C SER A 86 -10.89 -5.96 18.18
N ALA A 87 -10.71 -7.24 18.52
CA ALA A 87 -9.88 -8.17 17.76
C ALA A 87 -10.37 -8.34 16.31
N LEU A 88 -11.68 -8.47 16.11
CA LEU A 88 -12.29 -8.57 14.79
C LEU A 88 -12.02 -7.34 13.90
N ARG A 89 -12.16 -6.13 14.46
CA ARG A 89 -11.86 -4.89 13.72
C ARG A 89 -10.39 -4.81 13.31
N CYS A 90 -9.48 -5.18 14.20
CA CYS A 90 -8.05 -5.25 13.91
C CYS A 90 -7.73 -6.27 12.81
N ALA A 91 -8.38 -7.44 12.84
CA ALA A 91 -8.25 -8.45 11.80
C ALA A 91 -8.72 -7.91 10.44
N MET A 92 -9.87 -7.23 10.39
CA MET A 92 -10.40 -6.64 9.15
C MET A 92 -9.49 -5.54 8.57
N ILE A 93 -8.93 -4.68 9.42
CA ILE A 93 -7.96 -3.66 8.99
C ILE A 93 -6.72 -4.32 8.38
N SER A 94 -6.19 -5.37 9.03
CA SER A 94 -5.02 -6.07 8.51
C SER A 94 -5.29 -6.70 7.14
N ILE A 95 -6.43 -7.37 6.96
CA ILE A 95 -6.83 -7.99 5.69
C ILE A 95 -7.01 -6.96 4.59
N ALA A 96 -7.59 -5.79 4.89
CA ALA A 96 -7.74 -4.72 3.93
C ALA A 96 -6.39 -4.25 3.34
N THR A 97 -5.28 -4.35 4.08
CA THR A 97 -3.96 -3.93 3.60
C THR A 97 -3.29 -4.91 2.63
N ILE A 98 -3.76 -6.16 2.54
CA ILE A 98 -3.14 -7.21 1.71
C ILE A 98 -3.07 -6.82 0.22
N PRO A 99 -4.14 -6.30 -0.42
CA PRO A 99 -4.09 -5.88 -1.82
C PRO A 99 -3.11 -4.72 -2.06
N LEU A 100 -2.94 -3.81 -1.09
CA LEU A 100 -2.00 -2.68 -1.20
C LEU A 100 -0.56 -3.15 -1.24
N MET A 101 -0.19 -4.14 -0.41
CA MET A 101 1.17 -4.71 -0.40
C MET A 101 1.50 -5.43 -1.72
N GLY A 102 0.48 -5.96 -2.40
CA GLY A 102 0.60 -6.65 -3.67
C GLY A 102 0.78 -5.76 -4.90
N MET A 103 0.66 -4.45 -4.72
CA MET A 103 0.59 -3.49 -5.81
C MET A 103 1.97 -3.00 -6.24
N SER A 104 2.13 -2.71 -7.54
CA SER A 104 3.34 -2.09 -8.06
C SER A 104 3.20 -0.57 -8.10
N TYR A 105 4.10 0.14 -7.40
CA TYR A 105 4.14 1.61 -7.37
C TYR A 105 4.34 2.23 -8.77
N THR A 106 5.09 1.57 -9.67
CA THR A 106 5.32 2.07 -11.03
C THR A 106 4.06 1.99 -11.89
N LYS A 107 3.24 0.95 -11.71
CA LYS A 107 1.92 0.85 -12.36
C LYS A 107 0.92 1.83 -11.78
N LEU A 108 0.99 2.11 -10.47
CA LEU A 108 0.15 3.14 -9.84
C LEU A 108 0.36 4.51 -10.51
N GLY A 109 1.62 4.93 -10.65
CA GLY A 109 1.98 6.20 -11.27
C GLY A 109 1.43 6.33 -12.70
N LYS A 110 1.56 5.26 -13.49
CA LYS A 110 0.98 5.19 -14.84
C LYS A 110 -0.55 5.25 -14.84
N ASN A 111 -1.22 4.65 -13.85
CA ASN A 111 -2.69 4.65 -13.78
C ASN A 111 -3.27 5.96 -13.25
N LEU A 112 -2.56 6.69 -12.40
CA LEU A 112 -2.97 8.04 -11.97
C LEU A 112 -3.12 8.99 -13.17
N ASP A 113 -2.35 8.75 -14.22
CA ASP A 113 -2.45 9.47 -15.48
C ASP A 113 -3.78 9.24 -16.22
N THR A 114 -4.49 8.14 -15.94
CA THR A 114 -5.81 7.83 -16.52
C THR A 114 -6.96 8.51 -15.77
N LEU A 115 -6.74 8.98 -14.55
CA LEU A 115 -7.76 9.55 -13.66
C LEU A 115 -8.04 11.05 -13.90
N ARG A 116 -7.77 11.57 -15.10
CA ARG A 116 -7.91 13.01 -15.45
C ARG A 116 -7.14 13.97 -14.52
N ALA A 117 -6.07 13.51 -13.88
CA ALA A 117 -5.17 14.39 -13.13
C ALA A 117 -4.49 15.40 -14.09
N PRO A 118 -4.21 16.63 -13.64
CA PRO A 118 -3.50 17.60 -14.48
C PRO A 118 -2.12 17.03 -14.88
N ARG A 119 -1.73 17.27 -16.14
CA ARG A 119 -0.53 16.66 -16.74
C ARG A 119 0.74 16.88 -15.93
N SER A 120 0.89 18.06 -15.33
CA SER A 120 2.02 18.41 -14.45
C SER A 120 2.08 17.52 -13.21
N MET A 121 0.94 17.22 -12.59
CA MET A 121 0.86 16.40 -11.38
C MET A 121 1.14 14.93 -11.67
N SER A 122 0.56 14.39 -12.75
CA SER A 122 0.79 13.01 -13.16
C SER A 122 2.27 12.74 -13.49
N LEU A 123 2.89 13.65 -14.23
CA LEU A 123 4.33 13.61 -14.51
C LEU A 123 5.16 13.66 -13.23
N ALA A 124 4.86 14.61 -12.35
CA ALA A 124 5.56 14.72 -11.06
C ALA A 124 5.45 13.44 -10.24
N ILE A 125 4.28 12.79 -10.22
CA ILE A 125 4.08 11.50 -9.54
C ILE A 125 4.93 10.38 -10.17
N MET A 126 5.01 10.30 -11.50
CA MET A 126 5.80 9.27 -12.19
C MET A 126 7.29 9.46 -11.93
N ILE A 127 7.75 10.70 -12.03
CA ILE A 127 9.12 11.09 -11.70
C ILE A 127 9.40 10.72 -10.23
N LEU A 128 8.52 11.08 -9.31
CA LEU A 128 8.68 10.78 -7.89
C LEU A 128 8.81 9.27 -7.63
N PHE A 129 7.94 8.43 -8.22
CA PHE A 129 8.04 6.97 -8.07
C PHE A 129 9.30 6.38 -8.72
N ALA A 130 9.79 6.95 -9.82
CA ALA A 130 11.06 6.55 -10.42
C ALA A 130 12.27 6.99 -9.57
N PHE A 131 12.15 8.11 -8.86
CA PHE A 131 13.21 8.67 -8.01
C PHE A 131 13.37 7.96 -6.67
N ILE A 132 12.29 7.51 -6.04
CA ILE A 132 12.35 6.78 -4.76
C ILE A 132 13.42 5.67 -4.76
N PRO A 133 13.47 4.72 -5.72
CA PRO A 133 14.51 3.68 -5.71
C PRO A 133 15.93 4.22 -5.91
N ILE A 134 16.09 5.32 -6.65
CA ILE A 134 17.39 6.01 -6.84
C ILE A 134 17.84 6.60 -5.51
N LEU A 135 16.97 7.34 -4.84
CA LEU A 135 17.23 7.95 -3.53
C LEU A 135 17.52 6.91 -2.45
N MET A 136 16.81 5.77 -2.44
CA MET A 136 17.11 4.66 -1.52
C MET A 136 18.52 4.10 -1.74
N THR A 137 18.95 4.03 -3.00
CA THR A 137 20.29 3.55 -3.35
C THR A 137 21.35 4.55 -2.89
N GLU A 138 21.15 5.85 -3.13
CA GLU A 138 22.07 6.90 -2.67
C GLU A 138 22.13 6.97 -1.14
N ARG A 139 20.98 6.89 -0.45
CA ARG A 139 20.94 6.78 1.02
C ARG A 139 21.79 5.61 1.51
N SER A 140 21.67 4.44 0.88
CA SER A 140 22.46 3.26 1.27
C SER A 140 23.95 3.44 1.04
N ARG A 141 24.36 4.13 -0.04
CA ARG A 141 25.77 4.42 -0.36
C ARG A 141 26.38 5.38 0.66
N ILE A 142 25.68 6.47 0.95
CA ILE A 142 26.11 7.49 1.93
C ILE A 142 26.19 6.87 3.32
N MET A 143 25.19 6.06 3.72
CA MET A 143 25.19 5.39 5.02
C MET A 143 26.36 4.40 5.16
N LYS A 144 26.69 3.66 4.09
CA LYS A 144 27.87 2.78 4.07
C LYS A 144 29.17 3.58 4.19
N ALA A 145 29.32 4.66 3.43
CA ALA A 145 30.50 5.53 3.50
C ALA A 145 30.66 6.16 4.89
N TYR A 146 29.56 6.58 5.53
CA TYR A 146 29.56 7.09 6.90
C TYR A 146 30.03 6.04 7.90
N LYS A 147 29.54 4.79 7.78
CA LYS A 147 29.95 3.68 8.65
C LYS A 147 31.43 3.30 8.47
N VAL A 148 31.96 3.34 7.24
CA VAL A 148 33.39 3.07 6.96
C VAL A 148 34.30 4.12 7.60
N ARG A 149 33.83 5.36 7.74
CA ARG A 149 34.56 6.44 8.42
C ARG A 149 34.51 6.35 9.96
N GLY A 150 33.98 5.27 10.53
CA GLY A 150 33.79 5.12 11.98
C GLY A 150 32.67 5.99 12.54
N GLY A 151 31.78 6.49 11.69
CA GLY A 151 30.65 7.33 12.10
C GLY A 151 29.62 6.55 12.90
N ASN A 152 29.23 7.09 14.07
CA ASN A 152 28.16 6.53 14.90
C ASN A 152 26.80 7.19 14.59
N PRO A 153 25.82 6.46 14.00
CA PRO A 153 24.49 6.99 13.69
C PRO A 153 23.69 7.50 14.90
N HIS A 154 24.06 7.09 16.12
CA HIS A 154 23.40 7.50 17.35
C HIS A 154 23.73 8.93 17.79
N VAL A 155 24.75 9.57 17.20
CA VAL A 155 25.11 10.96 17.50
C VAL A 155 24.37 11.89 16.55
N PRO A 156 23.32 12.63 17.01
CA PRO A 156 22.40 13.31 16.10
C PRO A 156 23.06 14.38 15.22
N PHE A 157 23.96 15.18 15.81
CA PHE A 157 24.65 16.24 15.08
C PHE A 157 25.62 15.70 14.02
N ALA A 158 26.39 14.66 14.37
CA ALA A 158 27.30 14.01 13.44
C ALA A 158 26.55 13.28 12.32
N PHE A 159 25.41 12.67 12.64
CA PHE A 159 24.54 12.01 11.66
C PHE A 159 23.95 13.02 10.67
N PHE A 160 23.43 14.15 11.16
CA PHE A 160 22.89 15.20 10.29
C PHE A 160 23.96 15.73 9.33
N LYS A 161 25.12 16.11 9.85
CA LYS A 161 26.23 16.64 9.05
C LYS A 161 26.75 15.64 8.01
N ASN A 162 26.90 14.37 8.37
CA ASN A 162 27.59 13.39 7.52
C ASN A 162 26.66 12.53 6.66
N MET A 163 25.36 12.47 6.97
CA MET A 163 24.38 11.72 6.18
C MET A 163 23.36 12.63 5.49
N ILE A 164 22.72 13.55 6.23
CA ILE A 164 21.63 14.37 5.69
C ILE A 164 22.14 15.42 4.70
N VAL A 165 23.21 16.16 5.06
CA VAL A 165 23.76 17.19 4.17
C VAL A 165 24.22 16.61 2.82
N PRO A 166 25.02 15.52 2.77
CA PRO A 166 25.39 14.92 1.48
C PRO A 166 24.20 14.36 0.71
N PHE A 167 23.20 13.81 1.40
CA PHE A 167 22.00 13.28 0.76
C PHE A 167 21.15 14.38 0.10
N LEU A 168 21.02 15.54 0.75
CA LEU A 168 20.35 16.71 0.19
C LEU A 168 21.08 17.24 -1.04
N VAL A 169 22.40 17.45 -0.94
CA VAL A 169 23.23 17.90 -2.07
C VAL A 169 23.09 16.94 -3.25
N ARG A 170 23.11 15.63 -2.98
CA ARG A 170 22.94 14.61 -4.03
C ARG A 170 21.54 14.66 -4.66
N THR A 171 20.50 14.87 -3.86
CA THR A 171 19.11 14.97 -4.34
C THR A 171 18.93 16.17 -5.26
N ILE A 172 19.48 17.34 -4.88
CA ILE A 172 19.47 18.57 -5.69
C ILE A 172 20.17 18.32 -7.03
N SER A 173 21.40 17.79 -7.00
CA SER A 173 22.16 17.49 -8.21
C SER A 173 21.44 16.53 -9.17
N ILE A 174 20.75 15.51 -8.65
CA ILE A 174 19.96 14.59 -9.48
C ILE A 174 18.74 15.31 -10.07
N SER A 175 18.08 16.17 -9.29
CA SER A 175 16.94 16.97 -9.75
C SER A 175 17.34 17.91 -10.90
N ASP A 176 18.46 18.64 -10.77
CA ASP A 176 18.95 19.55 -11.80
C ASP A 176 19.29 18.81 -13.10
N THR A 177 19.97 17.66 -12.96
CA THR A 177 20.29 16.79 -14.11
C THR A 177 19.03 16.31 -14.81
N LEU A 178 17.98 15.96 -14.06
CA LEU A 178 16.71 15.54 -14.62
C LEU A 178 15.99 16.70 -15.31
N ALA A 179 15.96 17.88 -14.71
CA ALA A 179 15.35 19.08 -15.31
C ALA A 179 16.01 19.40 -16.67
N LEU A 180 17.35 19.46 -16.71
CA LEU A 180 18.12 19.61 -17.95
C LEU A 180 17.83 18.50 -18.96
N SER A 181 17.74 17.25 -18.52
CA SER A 181 17.42 16.12 -19.40
C SER A 181 16.00 16.19 -19.97
N VAL A 182 15.05 16.76 -19.24
CA VAL A 182 13.66 16.93 -19.67
C VAL A 182 13.56 18.08 -20.66
N GLU A 183 14.26 19.20 -20.40
CA GLU A 183 14.33 20.36 -21.30
C GLU A 183 15.02 20.01 -22.63
N THR A 184 16.16 19.33 -22.60
CA THR A 184 16.90 18.91 -23.82
C THR A 184 16.15 17.90 -24.68
N ARG A 185 15.21 17.14 -24.09
CA ARG A 185 14.30 16.24 -24.82
C ARG A 185 13.08 16.95 -25.41
N GLY A 186 12.98 18.27 -25.27
CA GLY A 186 11.87 19.05 -25.80
C GLY A 186 10.53 18.72 -25.16
N PHE A 187 10.53 18.42 -23.86
CA PHE A 187 9.32 18.08 -23.12
C PHE A 187 8.47 19.34 -22.88
N ASP A 188 7.42 19.50 -23.68
CA ASP A 188 6.47 20.60 -23.53
C ASP A 188 5.16 20.11 -22.90
N LEU A 189 4.79 20.71 -21.76
CA LEU A 189 3.56 20.41 -21.04
C LEU A 189 2.31 21.02 -21.71
N LYS A 190 2.46 22.12 -22.46
CA LYS A 190 1.36 22.94 -22.98
C LYS A 190 0.98 22.61 -24.42
N SER A 191 1.95 22.41 -25.31
CA SER A 191 1.68 22.39 -26.76
C SER A 191 1.37 21.01 -27.36
N LYS A 192 1.94 19.93 -26.83
CA LYS A 192 1.86 18.61 -27.46
C LYS A 192 0.77 17.71 -26.85
N PRO A 193 0.03 16.93 -27.65
CA PRO A 193 -0.89 15.92 -27.13
C PRO A 193 -0.14 14.88 -26.29
N LYS A 194 -0.87 14.25 -25.37
CA LYS A 194 -0.34 13.28 -24.43
C LYS A 194 -0.31 11.90 -25.08
N GLU A 195 0.89 11.33 -25.22
CA GLU A 195 1.10 9.97 -25.69
C GLU A 195 1.67 9.09 -24.57
N ILE A 196 0.96 8.01 -24.24
CA ILE A 196 1.40 7.04 -23.23
C ILE A 196 1.98 5.84 -23.97
N TYR A 197 3.30 5.63 -23.82
CA TYR A 197 4.03 4.56 -24.51
C TYR A 197 3.54 3.13 -24.14
N GLU A 198 3.14 2.93 -22.89
CA GLU A 198 2.59 1.65 -22.41
C GLU A 198 1.36 1.91 -21.53
N PRO A 199 0.14 1.84 -22.10
CA PRO A 199 -1.06 1.93 -21.31
C PRO A 199 -1.18 0.68 -20.42
N VAL A 200 -1.44 0.89 -19.14
CA VAL A 200 -1.79 -0.20 -18.25
C VAL A 200 -3.29 -0.45 -18.44
N ILE A 201 -3.62 -1.57 -19.05
CA ILE A 201 -5.01 -1.97 -19.34
C ILE A 201 -5.39 -3.08 -18.35
N PRO A 202 -6.58 -3.03 -17.72
CA PRO A 202 -7.05 -4.10 -16.86
C PRO A 202 -7.20 -5.40 -17.66
N LYS A 203 -6.72 -6.51 -17.09
CA LYS A 203 -6.83 -7.85 -17.69
C LYS A 203 -8.12 -8.54 -17.23
N LEU A 204 -8.54 -9.60 -17.93
CA LEU A 204 -9.69 -10.43 -17.52
C LEU A 204 -9.59 -10.91 -16.07
N TYR A 205 -8.37 -11.26 -15.64
CA TYR A 205 -8.08 -11.66 -14.26
C TYR A 205 -8.44 -10.58 -13.22
N ASP A 206 -8.22 -9.30 -13.56
CA ASP A 206 -8.50 -8.16 -12.68
C ASP A 206 -10.02 -7.96 -12.50
N TRP A 207 -10.80 -8.25 -13.54
CA TRP A 207 -12.26 -8.24 -13.49
C TRP A 207 -12.83 -9.39 -12.65
N ILE A 208 -12.30 -10.60 -12.81
CA ILE A 208 -12.69 -11.76 -11.98
C ILE A 208 -12.39 -11.47 -10.50
N TYR A 209 -11.25 -10.86 -10.21
CA TYR A 209 -10.91 -10.43 -8.85
C TYR A 209 -11.94 -9.47 -8.26
N ILE A 210 -12.25 -8.36 -8.96
CA ILE A 210 -13.22 -7.37 -8.44
C ILE A 210 -14.62 -7.96 -8.27
N THR A 211 -15.09 -8.74 -9.24
CA THR A 211 -16.44 -9.34 -9.17
C THR A 211 -16.56 -10.29 -7.99
N SER A 212 -15.56 -11.15 -7.77
CA SER A 212 -15.53 -12.04 -6.59
C SER A 212 -15.51 -11.27 -5.26
N LEU A 213 -14.78 -10.14 -5.21
CA LEU A 213 -14.70 -9.30 -4.02
C LEU A 213 -16.04 -8.62 -3.73
N ILE A 214 -16.72 -8.10 -4.75
CA ILE A 214 -18.04 -7.48 -4.62
C ILE A 214 -19.08 -8.52 -4.17
N LEU A 215 -19.01 -9.75 -4.68
CA LEU A 215 -19.93 -10.81 -4.30
C LEU A 215 -19.77 -11.17 -2.81
N VAL A 216 -18.53 -11.37 -2.36
CA VAL A 216 -18.25 -11.66 -0.95
C VAL A 216 -18.64 -10.48 -0.05
N SER A 217 -18.34 -9.25 -0.45
CA SER A 217 -18.69 -8.06 0.33
C SER A 217 -20.20 -7.83 0.40
N GLY A 218 -20.94 -8.08 -0.69
CA GLY A 218 -22.40 -8.04 -0.73
C GLY A 218 -23.03 -9.10 0.17
N ALA A 219 -22.51 -10.33 0.18
CA ALA A 219 -22.97 -11.38 1.08
C ALA A 219 -22.78 -11.01 2.56
N ILE A 220 -21.65 -10.39 2.90
CA ILE A 220 -21.37 -9.91 4.27
C ILE A 220 -22.35 -8.84 4.70
N ILE A 221 -22.64 -7.88 3.83
CA ILE A 221 -23.62 -6.82 4.10
C ILE A 221 -25.00 -7.44 4.31
N GLY A 222 -25.43 -8.36 3.43
CA GLY A 222 -26.74 -9.01 3.53
C GLY A 222 -26.93 -9.79 4.83
N VAL A 223 -25.96 -10.65 5.18
CA VAL A 223 -26.01 -11.42 6.43
C VAL A 223 -25.86 -10.50 7.65
N GLY A 224 -25.02 -9.47 7.56
CA GLY A 224 -24.83 -8.51 8.64
C GLY A 224 -26.08 -7.69 8.94
N ILE A 225 -26.86 -7.31 7.92
CA ILE A 225 -28.17 -6.66 8.09
C ILE A 225 -29.16 -7.65 8.73
N TRP A 226 -29.25 -8.87 8.20
CA TRP A 226 -30.17 -9.89 8.71
C TRP A 226 -29.92 -10.23 10.18
N LEU A 227 -28.66 -10.34 10.59
CA LEU A 227 -28.26 -10.57 11.97
C LEU A 227 -28.47 -9.36 12.90
N LYS A 228 -28.72 -8.15 12.36
CA LYS A 228 -29.00 -6.95 13.15
C LYS A 228 -30.50 -6.69 13.30
N THR A 229 -31.32 -7.28 12.42
CA THR A 229 -32.79 -7.23 12.47
C THR A 229 -33.41 -8.32 13.33
N LEU A 230 -32.64 -9.35 13.70
CA LEU A 230 -33.01 -10.40 14.66
C LEU A 230 -32.66 -9.96 16.09
#